data_AF-A0A9D2A2M5-F1
#
_entry.id   AF-A0A9D2A2M5-F1
#
_cell.length_a   1.000
_cell.length_b   1.000
_cell.length_c   1.000
_cell.angle_alpha   90.00
_cell.angle_beta   90.00
_cell.angle_gamma   90.00
#
_symmetry.space_group_name_H-M   'P 1'
#
loop_
_entity.id
_entity.type
_entity.pdbx_description
1 polymer ?
#
loop_
_entity_poly.entity_id
_entity_poly.type
_entity_poly.pdbx_seq_one_letter_code
_entity_poly.pdbx_strand_id
1 'polypeptide(L)'
;MKKRLTVVLCIFMCLVLLAGLLTACVTEDSPQKYTISFYSGETLVGTLATAGNEKIVLPAAPAKAGYTFGGWYTDKDVWKDILTEDSFA
;
A
#
# COMPACT_ATOMS: atom_id res chain seq x y z
N MET A 1 -25.87 32.71 42.03
CA MET A 1 -24.59 32.06 41.62
C MET A 1 -24.81 30.65 41.04
N LYS A 2 -25.64 29.79 41.65
CA LYS A 2 -25.93 28.40 41.18
C LYS A 2 -26.45 28.29 39.73
N LYS A 3 -27.38 29.16 39.30
CA LYS A 3 -27.93 29.18 37.93
C LYS A 3 -26.88 29.58 36.86
N ARG A 4 -25.97 30.50 37.20
CA ARG A 4 -24.86 30.91 36.31
C ARG A 4 -23.80 29.82 36.24
N LEU A 5 -23.57 29.09 37.34
CA LEU A 5 -22.67 27.95 37.39
C LEU A 5 -23.19 26.77 36.54
N THR A 6 -24.48 26.45 36.62
CA THR A 6 -25.11 25.40 35.80
C THR A 6 -25.00 25.70 34.30
N VAL A 7 -25.25 26.96 33.90
CA VAL A 7 -25.16 27.37 32.49
C VAL A 7 -23.72 27.24 31.96
N VAL A 8 -22.72 27.66 32.74
CA VAL A 8 -21.30 27.52 32.35
C VAL A 8 -20.87 26.06 32.25
N LEU A 9 -21.33 25.20 33.18
CA LEU A 9 -21.08 23.75 33.13
C LEU A 9 -21.71 23.09 31.90
N CYS A 10 -22.95 23.46 31.56
CA CYS A 10 -23.61 22.98 30.36
C CYS A 10 -22.92 23.46 29.07
N ILE A 11 -22.44 24.71 29.03
CA ILE A 11 -21.70 25.24 27.88
C ILE A 11 -20.37 24.51 27.72
N PHE A 12 -19.62 24.29 28.80
CA PHE A 12 -18.36 23.55 28.76
C PHE A 12 -18.57 22.10 28.33
N MET A 13 -19.61 21.43 28.84
CA MET A 13 -19.99 20.07 28.42
C MET A 13 -20.39 20.03 26.94
N CYS A 14 -21.17 21.00 26.45
CA CYS A 14 -21.51 21.12 25.04
C CYS A 14 -20.28 21.40 24.17
N LEU A 15 -19.33 22.23 24.61
CA LEU A 15 -18.09 22.49 23.87
C LEU A 15 -17.19 21.26 23.79
N VAL A 16 -17.13 20.45 24.85
CA VAL A 16 -16.41 19.17 24.86
C VAL A 16 -17.10 18.13 23.95
N LEU A 17 -18.44 18.08 23.93
CA LEU A 17 -19.21 17.24 23.01
C LEU A 17 -19.04 17.66 21.54
N LEU A 18 -18.98 18.97 21.26
CA LEU A 18 -18.75 19.52 19.93
C LEU A 18 -17.31 19.32 19.45
N ALA A 19 -16.32 19.43 20.35
CA ALA A 19 -14.92 19.15 20.03
C ALA A 19 -14.66 17.65 19.80
N GLY A 20 -15.34 16.77 20.54
CA GLY A 20 -15.24 15.31 20.39
C GLY A 20 -15.67 14.79 19.01
N LEU A 21 -16.60 15.48 18.34
CA LEU A 21 -17.07 15.13 16.99
C LEU A 21 -16.04 15.35 15.87
N LEU A 22 -15.00 16.18 16.11
CA LEU A 22 -13.96 16.48 15.11
C LEU A 22 -12.75 15.53 15.18
N THR A 23 -12.70 14.62 16.15
CA THR A 23 -11.51 13.77 16.41
C THR A 23 -11.63 12.35 15.84
N ALA A 24 -12.69 12.04 15.10
CA ALA A 24 -12.97 10.68 14.64
C ALA A 24 -12.29 10.26 13.32
N CYS A 25 -11.46 11.12 12.71
CA CYS A 25 -10.73 10.76 11.49
C CYS A 25 -9.23 10.84 11.72
N VAL A 26 -8.72 10.00 12.62
CA VAL A 26 -7.35 9.51 12.48
C VAL A 26 -7.47 8.24 11.64
N THR A 27 -7.31 8.38 10.33
CA THR A 27 -7.11 7.23 9.45
C THR A 27 -5.73 6.68 9.75
N GLU A 28 -5.69 5.57 10.47
CA GLU A 28 -4.50 4.71 10.59
C GLU A 28 -4.21 4.14 9.19
N ASP A 29 -3.55 4.93 8.34
CA ASP A 29 -3.07 4.48 7.04
C ASP A 29 -1.83 3.61 7.28
N SER A 30 -2.06 2.36 7.67
CA SER A 30 -0.99 1.37 7.68
C SER A 30 -0.51 1.23 6.24
N PRO A 31 0.79 1.40 5.95
CA PRO A 31 1.29 1.27 4.60
C PRO A 31 0.95 -0.14 4.09
N GLN A 32 0.13 -0.22 3.04
CA GLN A 32 -0.17 -1.49 2.40
C GLN A 32 1.14 -2.07 1.87
N LYS A 33 1.42 -3.33 2.18
CA LYS A 33 2.62 -4.04 1.72
C LYS A 33 2.19 -5.22 0.85
N TYR A 34 2.64 -5.20 -0.39
CA TYR A 34 2.45 -6.29 -1.34
C TYR A 34 3.75 -7.07 -1.50
N THR A 35 3.63 -8.32 -1.97
CA THR A 35 4.76 -9.16 -2.36
C THR A 35 4.56 -9.65 -3.78
N ILE A 36 5.53 -9.34 -4.64
CA ILE A 36 5.61 -9.83 -6.01
C ILE A 36 6.54 -11.03 -6.02
N SER A 37 6.07 -12.15 -6.58
CA SER A 37 6.84 -13.39 -6.71
C SER A 37 7.21 -13.62 -8.17
N PHE A 38 8.50 -13.79 -8.45
CA PHE A 38 9.05 -13.96 -9.78
C PHE A 38 9.32 -15.43 -10.07
N TYR A 39 8.75 -15.93 -11.16
CA TYR A 39 8.87 -17.33 -11.56
C TYR A 39 9.56 -17.48 -12.92
N SER A 40 10.45 -18.46 -13.01
CA SER A 40 10.99 -18.97 -14.28
C SER A 40 10.39 -20.36 -14.51
N GLY A 41 9.33 -20.44 -15.33
CA GLY A 41 8.50 -21.63 -15.40
C GLY A 41 7.71 -21.81 -14.10
N GLU A 42 7.89 -22.93 -13.41
CA GLU A 42 7.28 -23.19 -12.10
C GLU A 42 8.24 -22.93 -10.93
N THR A 43 9.49 -22.53 -11.22
CA THR A 43 10.50 -22.28 -10.19
C THR A 43 10.46 -20.83 -9.72
N LEU A 44 10.26 -20.62 -8.43
CA LEU A 44 10.40 -19.30 -7.79
C LEU A 44 11.87 -18.89 -7.82
N VAL A 45 12.17 -17.72 -8.40
CA VAL A 45 13.54 -17.22 -8.57
C VAL A 45 13.79 -15.89 -7.86
N GLY A 46 12.75 -15.25 -7.32
CA GLY A 46 12.88 -14.04 -6.52
C GLY A 46 11.56 -13.58 -5.94
N THR A 47 11.65 -12.71 -4.93
CA THR A 47 10.52 -11.99 -4.36
C THR A 47 10.89 -10.53 -4.14
N LEU A 48 9.90 -9.66 -4.19
CA LEU A 48 10.03 -8.23 -3.97
C LEU A 48 8.86 -7.74 -3.14
N ALA A 49 9.15 -7.01 -2.06
CA ALA A 49 8.13 -6.28 -1.31
C ALA A 49 7.97 -4.87 -1.90
N THR A 50 6.74 -4.37 -1.96
CA THR A 50 6.46 -3.01 -2.43
C THR A 50 5.22 -2.42 -1.75
N ALA A 51 5.16 -1.10 -1.67
CA ALA A 51 3.95 -0.37 -1.29
C ALA A 51 2.89 -0.30 -2.41
N GLY A 52 3.25 -0.62 -3.66
CA GLY A 52 2.34 -0.64 -4.81
C GLY A 52 2.02 0.72 -5.43
N ASN A 53 2.73 1.77 -5.00
CA ASN A 53 2.64 3.15 -5.46
C ASN A 53 4.05 3.78 -5.56
N GLU A 54 5.02 2.96 -5.94
CA GLU A 54 6.43 3.33 -6.01
C GLU A 54 7.12 2.62 -7.18
N LYS A 55 8.27 3.16 -7.57
CA LYS A 55 9.16 2.49 -8.51
C LYS A 55 9.77 1.25 -7.84
N ILE A 56 9.73 0.12 -8.52
CA ILE A 56 10.28 -1.14 -8.03
C ILE A 56 11.63 -1.49 -8.66
N VAL A 57 12.43 -2.29 -7.95
CA VAL A 57 13.69 -2.84 -8.48
C VAL A 57 13.45 -4.29 -8.90
N LEU A 58 13.56 -4.56 -10.20
CA LEU A 58 13.39 -5.91 -10.74
C LEU A 58 14.58 -6.81 -10.37
N PRO A 59 14.35 -8.11 -10.14
CA PRO A 59 15.45 -9.05 -9.92
C PRO A 59 16.27 -9.24 -11.19
N ALA A 60 17.51 -9.68 -11.00
CA ALA A 60 18.40 -10.03 -12.10
C ALA A 60 17.78 -11.09 -13.03
N ALA A 61 18.10 -11.00 -14.31
CA ALA A 61 17.62 -11.94 -15.32
C ALA A 61 18.05 -13.39 -14.95
N PRO A 62 17.11 -14.36 -14.91
CA PRO A 62 17.45 -15.75 -14.69
C PRO A 62 18.21 -16.31 -15.90
N ALA A 63 19.24 -17.10 -15.64
CA ALA A 63 19.98 -17.80 -16.69
C ALA A 63 19.31 -19.13 -17.04
N LYS A 64 19.04 -19.36 -18.32
CA LYS A 64 18.55 -20.65 -18.84
C LYS A 64 19.33 -21.03 -20.09
N ALA A 65 20.03 -22.16 -20.05
CA ALA A 65 20.91 -22.60 -21.14
C ALA A 65 20.13 -22.73 -22.46
N GLY A 66 20.65 -22.11 -23.53
CA GLY A 66 20.02 -22.11 -24.86
C GLY A 66 18.88 -21.09 -25.03
N TYR A 67 18.61 -20.25 -24.04
CA TYR A 67 17.57 -19.22 -24.10
C TYR A 67 18.13 -17.82 -23.80
N THR A 68 17.51 -16.79 -24.37
CA THR A 68 17.73 -15.38 -24.02
C THR A 68 16.58 -14.90 -23.15
N PHE A 69 16.86 -14.16 -22.09
CA PHE A 69 15.84 -13.60 -21.23
C PHE A 69 15.06 -12.50 -21.96
N GLY A 70 13.74 -12.68 -22.12
CA GLY A 70 12.87 -11.75 -22.83
C GLY A 70 12.26 -10.64 -21.97
N GLY A 71 12.29 -10.78 -20.64
CA GLY A 71 11.69 -9.84 -19.70
C GLY A 71 10.84 -10.52 -18.63
N TRP A 72 10.36 -9.73 -17.68
CA TRP A 72 9.37 -10.14 -16.68
C TRP A 72 7.97 -9.77 -17.17
N TYR A 73 6.99 -10.65 -16.96
CA TYR A 73 5.60 -10.46 -17.39
C TYR A 73 4.65 -10.81 -16.26
N THR A 74 3.53 -10.10 -16.19
CA THR A 74 2.47 -10.37 -15.20
C THR A 74 1.45 -11.39 -15.70
N ASP A 75 1.36 -11.57 -17.00
CA ASP A 75 0.51 -12.57 -17.63
C ASP A 75 1.30 -13.86 -17.97
N LYS A 76 0.57 -14.96 -18.19
CA LYS A 76 1.12 -16.26 -18.55
C LYS A 76 0.61 -16.67 -19.92
N ASP A 77 1.51 -17.21 -20.75
CA ASP A 77 1.25 -17.76 -22.09
C ASP A 77 0.82 -16.73 -23.15
N VAL A 78 0.54 -15.47 -22.80
CA VAL A 78 0.22 -14.38 -23.73
C VAL A 78 1.41 -13.42 -23.93
N TRP A 79 2.22 -13.22 -22.89
CA TRP A 79 3.45 -12.44 -22.83
C TRP A 79 3.31 -11.02 -23.39
N LYS A 80 2.24 -10.33 -22.99
CA LYS A 80 1.90 -9.00 -23.48
C LYS A 80 2.11 -7.92 -22.42
N ASP A 81 1.86 -8.25 -21.17
CA ASP A 81 1.90 -7.32 -20.05
C ASP A 81 3.28 -7.38 -19.40
N ILE A 82 4.21 -6.64 -20.01
CA ILE A 82 5.58 -6.53 -19.52
C ILE A 82 5.60 -5.79 -18.18
N LEU A 83 6.30 -6.38 -17.21
CA LEU A 83 6.59 -5.76 -15.95
C LEU A 83 7.86 -4.91 -16.06
N THR A 84 7.73 -3.64 -15.74
CA THR A 84 8.82 -2.66 -15.69
C THR A 84 8.96 -2.08 -14.28
N GLU A 85 10.05 -1.37 -14.04
CA GLU A 85 10.29 -0.74 -12.74
C GLU A 85 9.20 0.28 -12.37
N ASP A 86 8.58 0.91 -13.36
CA ASP A 86 7.57 1.96 -13.16
C ASP A 86 6.13 1.43 -13.22
N SER A 87 5.93 0.11 -13.32
CA SER A 87 4.60 -0.49 -13.49
C SER A 87 3.63 -0.26 -12.32
N PHE A 88 4.15 0.10 -11.14
CA PHE A 88 3.37 0.39 -9.94
C PHE A 88 3.60 1.82 -9.41
N ALA A 89 4.32 2.66 -10.15
CA ALA A 89 4.58 4.04 -9.76
C ALA A 89 3.41 4.97 -10.11
#